data_AF-A0A6V8D4P3-F1
#
_entry.id   AF-A0A6V8D4P3-F1
#
_cell.length_a   1.000
_cell.length_b   1.000
_cell.length_c   1.000
_cell.angle_alpha   90.00
_cell.angle_beta   90.00
_cell.angle_gamma   90.00
#
_symmetry.space_group_name_H-M   'P 1'
#
loop_
_entity.id
_entity.type
_entity.pdbx_description
1 polymer ?
#
loop_
_entity_poly.entity_id
_entity_poly.type
_entity_poly.pdbx_seq_one_letter_code
_entity_poly.pdbx_strand_id
1 'polypeptide(L)'
;MTQVPAEVLQALARMSGYERTLEVDRISAQYGVSSAWLEQQLGGPAPAVDPNTFAPTTKEAPELPATTNILNQQSFRFEYDPSAEAAERRQSVQQAILCPACGVALGIPAIRPIKVTCPQCLQESTFQA
;
A
#
# COMPACT_ATOMS: atom_id res chain seq x y z
N MET A 1 -31.99 0.21 -35.40
CA MET A 1 -31.37 -0.89 -34.63
C MET A 1 -29.91 -0.54 -34.43
N THR A 2 -29.57 0.11 -33.32
CA THR A 2 -28.20 0.46 -32.95
C THR A 2 -27.52 -0.81 -32.43
N GLN A 3 -26.82 -1.52 -33.32
CA GLN A 3 -26.04 -2.67 -32.93
C GLN A 3 -24.79 -2.20 -32.18
N VAL A 4 -24.58 -2.74 -30.98
CA VAL A 4 -23.38 -2.49 -30.17
C VAL A 4 -22.14 -2.88 -30.99
N PRO A 5 -21.13 -2.00 -31.13
CA PRO A 5 -19.93 -2.30 -31.91
C PRO A 5 -19.19 -3.55 -31.39
N ALA A 6 -18.59 -4.32 -32.29
CA ALA A 6 -17.86 -5.54 -31.94
C ALA A 6 -16.67 -5.26 -31.01
N GLU A 7 -16.00 -4.12 -31.16
CA GLU A 7 -14.91 -3.70 -30.27
C GLU A 7 -15.38 -3.52 -28.82
N VAL A 8 -16.58 -2.99 -28.62
CA VAL A 8 -17.16 -2.77 -27.28
C VAL A 8 -17.48 -4.11 -26.63
N LEU A 9 -18.05 -5.06 -27.39
CA LEU A 9 -18.30 -6.41 -26.91
C LEU A 9 -17.01 -7.15 -26.57
N GLN A 10 -15.95 -6.98 -27.37
CA GLN A 10 -14.65 -7.60 -27.11
C GLN A 10 -13.94 -7.00 -25.91
N ALA A 11 -14.06 -5.69 -25.68
CA ALA A 11 -13.56 -5.03 -24.48
C ALA A 11 -14.28 -5.55 -23.23
N LEU A 12 -15.61 -5.66 -23.29
CA LEU A 12 -16.43 -6.19 -22.21
C LEU A 12 -16.15 -7.67 -21.92
N ALA A 13 -15.84 -8.47 -22.95
CA ALA A 13 -15.44 -9.87 -22.81
C ALA A 13 -14.12 -10.05 -22.04
N ARG A 14 -13.21 -9.06 -22.08
CA ARG A 14 -11.94 -9.07 -21.33
C ARG A 14 -12.10 -8.68 -19.86
N MET A 15 -13.21 -8.03 -19.50
CA MET A 15 -13.51 -7.64 -18.13
C MET A 15 -14.19 -8.79 -17.38
N SER A 16 -13.84 -8.97 -16.11
CA SER A 16 -14.35 -10.04 -15.24
C SER A 16 -14.83 -9.49 -13.90
N GLY A 17 -15.75 -10.21 -13.25
CA GLY A 17 -16.22 -9.87 -11.91
C GLY A 17 -17.06 -8.58 -11.88
N TYR A 18 -16.85 -7.76 -10.85
CA TYR A 18 -17.69 -6.59 -10.56
C TYR A 18 -17.61 -5.49 -11.62
N GLU A 19 -16.42 -5.25 -12.19
CA GLU A 19 -16.23 -4.24 -13.24
C GLU A 19 -17.04 -4.58 -14.51
N ARG A 20 -17.16 -5.88 -14.82
CA ARG A 20 -17.97 -6.35 -15.95
C ARG A 20 -19.44 -6.00 -15.76
N THR A 21 -19.98 -6.20 -14.55
CA THR A 21 -21.39 -5.92 -14.25
C THR A 21 -21.71 -4.44 -14.38
N LEU A 22 -20.84 -3.56 -13.86
CA LEU A 22 -21.02 -2.11 -13.99
C LEU A 22 -20.94 -1.64 -15.45
N GLU A 23 -20.02 -2.21 -16.22
CA GLU A 23 -19.85 -1.83 -17.63
C GLU A 23 -21.00 -2.37 -18.50
N VAL A 24 -21.55 -3.56 -18.22
CA VAL A 24 -22.78 -4.07 -18.85
C VAL A 24 -23.94 -3.10 -18.62
N ASP A 25 -24.13 -2.62 -17.39
CA ASP A 25 -25.21 -1.68 -17.06
C ASP A 25 -25.04 -0.36 -17.82
N ARG A 26 -23.82 0.18 -17.85
CA ARG A 26 -23.47 1.40 -18.60
C ARG A 26 -23.73 1.27 -20.10
N ILE A 27 -23.29 0.17 -20.71
CA ILE A 27 -23.48 -0.10 -22.15
C ILE A 27 -24.97 -0.34 -22.46
N SER A 28 -25.70 -1.01 -21.57
CA SER A 28 -27.15 -1.23 -21.73
C SER A 28 -27.91 0.10 -21.81
N ALA A 29 -27.58 1.05 -20.94
CA ALA A 29 -28.16 2.40 -20.93
C ALA A 29 -27.75 3.23 -22.15
N GLN A 30 -26.49 3.12 -22.60
CA GLN A 30 -25.96 3.88 -23.72
C GLN A 30 -26.54 3.45 -25.08
N TYR A 31 -26.68 2.14 -25.31
CA TYR A 31 -27.11 1.59 -26.60
C TYR A 31 -28.58 1.16 -26.64
N GLY A 32 -29.29 1.27 -25.51
CA GLY A 32 -30.70 0.90 -25.39
C GLY A 32 -30.95 -0.60 -25.58
N VAL A 33 -29.97 -1.44 -25.22
CA VAL A 33 -30.03 -2.90 -25.31
C VAL A 33 -30.23 -3.49 -23.92
N SER A 34 -30.89 -4.64 -23.80
CA SER A 34 -31.04 -5.28 -22.50
C SER A 34 -29.71 -5.90 -22.03
N SER A 35 -29.45 -5.82 -20.72
CA SER A 35 -28.30 -6.48 -20.09
C SER A 35 -28.27 -7.98 -20.38
N ALA A 36 -29.42 -8.65 -20.36
CA ALA A 36 -29.56 -10.06 -20.71
C ALA A 36 -29.13 -10.38 -22.16
N TRP A 37 -29.40 -9.47 -23.11
CA TRP A 37 -28.96 -9.64 -24.50
C TRP A 37 -27.45 -9.49 -24.62
N LEU A 38 -26.84 -8.54 -23.90
CA LEU A 38 -25.38 -8.39 -23.82
C LEU A 38 -24.72 -9.63 -23.21
N GLU A 39 -25.27 -10.17 -22.13
CA GLU A 39 -24.76 -11.39 -21.50
C GLU A 39 -24.85 -12.61 -22.42
N GLN A 40 -25.93 -12.73 -23.20
CA GLN A 40 -26.08 -13.79 -24.20
C GLN A 40 -25.03 -13.66 -25.33
N GLN A 41 -24.76 -12.43 -25.78
CA GLN A 41 -23.76 -12.15 -26.80
C GLN A 41 -22.33 -12.45 -26.33
N LEU A 42 -22.06 -12.35 -25.02
CA LEU A 42 -20.76 -12.61 -24.42
C LEU A 42 -20.53 -14.09 -24.06
N GLY A 43 -21.46 -14.99 -24.41
CA GLY A 43 -21.34 -16.43 -24.15
C GLY A 43 -21.92 -16.88 -22.81
N GLY A 44 -22.92 -16.14 -22.28
CA GLY A 44 -23.57 -16.43 -21.01
C GLY A 44 -22.81 -15.83 -19.81
N PRO A 45 -23.38 -15.94 -18.59
CA PRO A 45 -22.65 -15.57 -17.38
C PRO A 45 -21.32 -16.31 -17.42
N ALA A 46 -20.21 -15.58 -17.18
CA ALA A 46 -18.93 -16.22 -16.94
C ALA A 46 -19.18 -17.38 -15.96
N PRO A 47 -18.65 -18.59 -16.22
CA PRO A 47 -19.01 -19.77 -15.46
C PRO A 47 -19.00 -19.41 -13.98
N ALA A 48 -20.16 -19.52 -13.34
CA ALA A 48 -20.26 -19.30 -11.91
C ALA A 48 -19.27 -20.28 -11.30
N VAL A 49 -18.16 -19.76 -10.78
CA VAL A 49 -17.19 -20.56 -10.05
C VAL A 49 -17.95 -20.98 -8.80
N ASP A 50 -18.41 -22.22 -8.80
CA ASP A 50 -19.17 -22.78 -7.69
C ASP A 50 -18.32 -22.64 -6.42
N PRO A 51 -18.76 -21.87 -5.41
CA PRO A 51 -17.94 -21.60 -4.23
C PRO A 51 -17.71 -22.85 -3.36
N ASN A 52 -18.37 -23.97 -3.65
CA ASN A 52 -18.18 -25.25 -2.98
C ASN A 52 -17.32 -26.24 -3.78
N THR A 53 -16.99 -25.94 -5.03
CA THR A 53 -16.11 -26.79 -5.84
C THR A 53 -14.67 -26.33 -5.67
N PHE A 54 -14.04 -26.79 -4.59
CA PHE A 54 -12.59 -26.71 -4.43
C PHE A 54 -11.94 -27.77 -5.34
N ALA A 55 -11.77 -27.44 -6.62
CA ALA A 55 -10.85 -28.17 -7.47
C ALA A 55 -9.45 -27.60 -7.22
N PRO A 56 -8.53 -28.31 -6.53
CA PRO A 56 -7.16 -27.86 -6.42
C PRO A 56 -6.52 -27.99 -7.81
N THR A 57 -6.70 -26.98 -8.65
CA THR A 57 -5.74 -26.77 -9.72
C THR A 57 -4.43 -26.48 -9.01
N THR A 58 -3.48 -27.40 -9.12
CA THR A 58 -2.10 -27.08 -8.79
C THR A 58 -1.73 -25.98 -9.78
N LYS A 59 -1.80 -24.73 -9.33
CA LYS A 59 -1.20 -23.64 -10.07
C LYS A 59 0.27 -23.83 -9.81
N GLU A 60 0.98 -24.37 -10.80
CA GLU A 60 2.43 -24.48 -10.75
C GLU A 60 2.95 -23.10 -10.33
N ALA A 61 3.58 -23.06 -9.15
CA ALA A 61 4.14 -21.82 -8.64
C ALA A 61 5.14 -21.35 -9.69
N PRO A 62 5.05 -20.10 -10.18
CA PRO A 62 6.06 -19.56 -11.07
C PRO A 62 7.43 -19.81 -10.45
N GLU A 63 8.39 -20.34 -11.23
CA GLU A 63 9.75 -20.53 -10.75
C GLU A 63 10.22 -19.21 -10.13
N LEU A 64 10.48 -19.26 -8.82
CA LEU A 64 11.03 -18.13 -8.10
C LEU A 64 12.32 -17.76 -8.83
N PRO A 65 12.52 -16.49 -9.24
CA PRO A 65 13.75 -16.10 -9.91
C PRO A 65 14.92 -16.53 -9.01
N ALA A 66 15.87 -17.28 -9.58
CA ALA A 66 16.97 -17.94 -8.85
C ALA A 66 17.84 -16.98 -8.02
N THR A 67 17.68 -15.68 -8.24
CA THR A 67 18.37 -14.62 -7.52
C THR A 67 17.34 -13.66 -6.94
N THR A 68 16.99 -13.88 -5.67
CA THR A 68 16.60 -12.76 -4.81
C THR A 68 17.73 -11.75 -4.85
N ASN A 69 17.46 -10.55 -5.35
CA ASN A 69 18.37 -9.43 -5.15
C ASN A 69 18.44 -9.24 -3.64
N ILE A 70 19.47 -9.79 -3.01
CA ILE A 70 19.79 -9.55 -1.61
C ILE A 70 20.06 -8.06 -1.47
N LEU A 71 19.00 -7.29 -1.20
CA LEU A 71 19.12 -5.89 -0.88
C LEU A 71 20.12 -5.78 0.26
N ASN A 72 21.07 -4.86 0.10
CA ASN A 72 22.10 -4.65 1.10
C ASN A 72 21.43 -4.22 2.41
N GLN A 73 21.34 -5.15 3.37
CA GLN A 73 20.67 -4.95 4.65
C GLN A 73 21.32 -3.84 5.48
N GLN A 74 22.56 -3.44 5.16
CA GLN A 74 23.26 -2.37 5.85
C GLN A 74 22.63 -1.00 5.54
N SER A 75 22.05 -0.81 4.34
CA SER A 75 21.37 0.42 3.95
C SER A 75 20.06 0.69 4.71
N PHE A 76 19.51 -0.32 5.39
CA PHE A 76 18.29 -0.21 6.19
C PHE A 76 18.57 -0.13 7.70
N ARG A 77 19.84 -0.09 8.11
CA ARG A 77 20.17 0.10 9.52
C ARG A 77 20.11 1.58 9.84
N PHE A 78 19.49 1.91 10.98
CA PHE A 78 19.68 3.23 11.57
C PHE A 78 21.18 3.45 11.80
N GLU A 79 21.68 4.63 11.45
CA GLU A 79 23.09 4.99 11.58
C GLU A 79 23.48 4.96 13.07
N TYR A 80 24.04 3.85 13.51
CA TYR A 80 24.57 3.70 14.85
C TYR A 80 26.01 4.20 14.86
N ASP A 81 26.25 5.33 15.51
CA ASP A 81 27.60 5.79 15.79
C ASP A 81 28.16 5.04 17.01
N PRO A 82 29.21 4.18 16.85
CA PRO A 82 29.85 3.44 17.93
C PRO A 82 31.00 4.22 18.59
N SER A 83 31.23 5.49 18.26
CA SER A 83 32.27 6.31 18.87
C SER A 83 32.09 6.45 20.38
N ALA A 84 33.21 6.59 21.10
CA ALA A 84 33.18 6.83 22.54
C ALA A 84 32.41 8.12 22.88
N GLU A 85 32.52 9.15 22.02
CA GLU A 85 31.83 10.43 22.13
C GLU A 85 30.29 10.26 22.03
N ALA A 86 29.82 9.36 21.16
CA ALA A 86 28.40 9.04 21.06
C ALA A 86 27.91 8.27 22.29
N ALA A 87 28.72 7.36 22.84
CA ALA A 87 28.40 6.67 24.09
C ALA A 87 28.26 7.65 25.27
N GLU A 88 29.17 8.62 25.40
CA GLU A 88 29.15 9.61 26.49
C GLU A 88 27.94 10.57 26.38
N ARG A 89 27.58 10.98 25.15
CA ARG A 89 26.36 11.73 24.88
C ARG A 89 25.10 10.95 25.26
N ARG A 90 25.05 9.64 24.97
CA ARG A 90 23.93 8.76 25.36
C ARG A 90 23.83 8.58 26.87
N GLN A 91 24.95 8.53 27.60
CA GLN A 91 24.95 8.48 29.08
C GLN A 91 24.41 9.76 29.72
N SER A 92 24.57 10.90 29.05
CA SER A 92 24.06 12.19 29.52
C SER A 92 22.53 12.35 29.36
N VAL A 93 21.89 11.45 28.60
CA VAL A 93 20.43 11.41 28.42
C VAL A 93 19.79 10.67 29.58
N GLN A 94 19.03 11.40 30.41
CA GLN A 94 18.35 10.84 31.59
C GLN A 94 16.84 10.74 31.42
N GLN A 95 16.27 11.48 30.47
CA GLN A 95 14.82 11.57 30.26
C GLN A 95 14.50 11.57 28.76
N ALA A 96 13.30 11.11 28.40
CA ALA A 96 12.76 11.21 27.05
C ALA A 96 11.51 12.10 27.04
N ILE A 97 11.45 13.04 26.10
CA ILE A 97 10.29 13.93 25.90
C ILE A 97 9.88 13.94 24.43
N LEU A 98 8.60 14.17 24.16
CA LEU A 98 8.11 14.34 22.79
C LEU A 98 8.29 15.79 22.35
N CYS A 99 8.79 16.00 21.13
CA CYS A 99 8.79 17.32 20.51
C CYS A 99 7.34 17.82 20.36
N PRO A 100 6.99 19.04 20.82
CA PRO A 100 5.61 19.54 20.74
C PRO A 100 5.15 19.80 19.30
N ALA A 101 6.07 19.95 18.34
CA ALA A 101 5.73 20.23 16.94
C ALA A 101 5.56 18.98 16.07
N CYS A 102 6.42 17.96 16.24
CA CYS A 102 6.43 16.77 15.37
C CYS A 102 6.25 15.45 16.10
N GLY A 103 6.19 15.44 17.43
CA GLY A 103 5.97 14.22 18.22
C GLY A 103 7.15 13.24 18.26
N VAL A 104 8.31 13.58 17.70
CA VAL A 104 9.51 12.73 17.79
C VAL A 104 10.01 12.64 19.24
N ALA A 105 10.46 11.45 19.66
CA ALA A 105 11.08 11.25 20.96
C ALA A 105 12.49 11.84 20.99
N LEU A 106 12.75 12.72 21.96
CA LEU A 106 14.02 13.39 22.19
C LEU A 106 14.60 12.95 23.54
N GLY A 107 15.81 12.42 23.52
CA GLY A 107 16.60 12.17 24.71
C GLY A 107 17.24 13.45 25.22
N ILE A 108 16.95 13.83 26.46
CA ILE A 108 17.41 15.09 27.07
C ILE A 108 17.99 14.85 28.48
N PRO A 109 18.93 15.70 28.93
CA PRO A 109 19.43 15.65 30.31
C PRO A 109 18.35 16.11 31.31
N ALA A 110 18.47 15.69 32.56
CA ALA A 110 17.54 16.06 33.65
C ALA A 110 17.72 17.51 34.17
N ILE A 111 18.70 18.26 33.65
CA ILE A 111 18.93 19.66 34.02
C ILE A 111 17.88 20.55 33.34
N ARG A 112 17.32 21.48 34.09
CA ARG A 112 16.32 22.48 33.68
C ARG A 112 16.78 23.86 34.21
N PRO A 113 16.49 24.99 33.55
CA PRO A 113 15.86 25.13 32.23
C PRO A 113 16.83 24.83 31.08
N ILE A 114 16.35 24.19 30.02
CA ILE A 114 17.15 23.87 28.83
C ILE A 114 16.43 24.28 27.55
N LYS A 115 17.23 24.70 26.56
CA LYS A 115 16.79 24.95 25.19
C LYS A 115 17.19 23.75 24.34
N VAL A 116 16.20 23.10 23.71
CA VAL A 116 16.41 21.91 22.89
C VAL A 116 15.93 22.21 21.47
N THR A 117 16.74 21.87 20.48
CA THR A 117 16.39 21.97 19.07
C THR A 117 16.12 20.57 18.53
N CYS A 118 14.94 20.36 17.96
CA CYS A 118 14.57 19.07 17.39
C CYS A 118 15.36 18.79 16.10
N PRO A 119 16.06 17.65 15.94
CA PRO A 119 16.81 17.34 14.72
C PRO A 119 15.91 16.99 13.52
N GLN A 120 14.61 16.73 13.72
CA GLN A 120 13.69 16.38 12.64
C GLN A 120 12.94 17.59 12.07
N CYS A 121 12.47 18.51 12.91
CA CYS A 121 11.69 19.67 12.45
C CYS A 121 12.38 21.02 12.70
N LEU A 122 13.58 21.02 13.30
CA LEU A 122 14.34 22.22 13.66
C LEU A 122 13.61 23.18 14.62
N GLN A 123 12.48 22.77 15.19
CA GLN A 123 11.77 23.55 16.18
C GLN A 123 12.57 23.63 17.47
N GLU A 124 12.72 24.86 17.96
CA GLU A 124 13.32 25.16 19.25
C GLU A 124 12.24 25.11 20.33
N SER A 125 12.50 24.43 21.43
CA SER A 125 11.58 24.32 22.56
C SER A 125 12.35 24.44 23.87
N THR A 126 11.78 25.20 24.82
CA THR A 126 12.36 25.41 26.14
C THR A 126 11.58 24.58 27.15
N PHE A 127 12.26 23.69 27.87
CA PHE A 127 11.65 22.88 28.91
C PHE A 127 12.01 23.46 30.27
N GLN A 128 10.99 23.95 30.97
CA GLN A 128 11.05 24.41 32.35
C GLN A 128 10.72 23.25 33.30
N ALA A 129 11.02 23.41 34.60
CA ALA A 129 10.90 22.37 35.63
C ALA A 129 9.50 21.75 35.70
#